data_AF-A0A962IUK4-F1
#
_entry.id   AF-A0A962IUK4-F1
#
_cell.length_a   1.000
_cell.length_b   1.000
_cell.length_c   1.000
_cell.angle_alpha   90.00
_cell.angle_beta   90.00
_cell.angle_gamma   90.00
#
_symmetry.space_group_name_H-M   'P 1'
#
loop_
_entity.id
_entity.type
_entity.pdbx_description
1 polymer ?
#
loop_
_entity_poly.entity_id
_entity_poly.type
_entity_poly.pdbx_seq_one_letter_code
_entity_poly.pdbx_strand_id
1 'polypeptide(L)' 'MTKRFIAGAVCPGCRNEDTTYIETTRVSVSPEKVAQTRRCTRCDFSDTLGDDVPESEVVVSEWQPVRLGSEKPE' A
#
# COMPACT_ATOMS: atom_id res chain seq x y z
N MET A 1 -14.63 6.94 6.78
CA MET A 1 -14.02 6.77 5.45
C MET A 1 -12.60 7.31 5.52
N THR A 2 -11.63 6.60 4.97
CA THR A 2 -10.21 6.98 5.05
C THR A 2 -9.61 7.00 3.64
N LYS A 3 -8.75 7.97 3.36
CA LYS A 3 -8.08 8.12 2.06
C LYS A 3 -6.57 8.05 2.25
N ARG A 4 -5.89 7.25 1.43
CA ARG A 4 -4.42 7.09 1.43
C ARG A 4 -3.89 7.32 0.03
N PHE A 5 -2.93 8.23 -0.12
CA PHE A 5 -2.33 8.51 -1.41
C PHE A 5 -1.21 7.50 -1.73
N ILE A 6 -1.01 7.17 -3.00
CA ILE A 6 0.05 6.26 -3.44
C ILE A 6 1.12 7.07 -4.18
N ALA A 7 2.21 7.39 -3.49
CA ALA A 7 3.33 8.13 -4.07
C ALA A 7 4.03 7.32 -5.18
N GLY A 8 4.38 7.96 -6.29
CA GLY A 8 5.00 7.35 -7.47
C GLY A 8 4.07 6.45 -8.29
N ALA A 9 2.77 6.41 -7.97
CA ALA A 9 1.82 5.59 -8.71
C ALA A 9 1.35 6.28 -9.99
N VAL A 10 1.65 5.65 -11.13
CA VAL A 10 1.12 6.04 -12.43
C VAL A 10 -0.30 5.52 -12.59
N CYS A 11 -1.25 6.41 -12.86
CA CYS A 11 -2.63 6.04 -13.14
C CYS A 11 -2.71 5.21 -14.45
N PRO A 12 -3.36 4.02 -14.45
CA PRO A 12 -3.50 3.24 -15.68
C PRO A 12 -4.47 3.86 -16.69
N GLY A 13 -5.40 4.72 -16.25
CA GLY A 13 -6.36 5.40 -17.13
C GLY A 13 -5.75 6.60 -17.88
N CYS A 14 -5.12 7.52 -17.16
CA CYS A 14 -4.61 8.78 -17.75
C CYS A 14 -3.08 8.90 -17.78
N ARG A 15 -2.34 7.90 -17.28
CA ARG A 15 -0.86 7.84 -17.26
C ARG A 15 -0.17 8.96 -16.46
N ASN A 16 -0.92 9.76 -15.72
CA ASN A 16 -0.35 10.75 -14.81
C ASN A 16 0.18 10.07 -13.53
N GLU A 17 1.39 10.45 -13.13
CA GLU A 17 2.02 10.09 -11.86
C GLU A 17 1.38 10.86 -10.70
N ASP A 18 1.38 10.29 -9.49
CA ASP A 18 0.90 10.95 -8.28
C ASP A 18 -0.54 11.47 -8.43
N THR A 19 -1.41 10.62 -8.96
CA THR A 19 -2.85 10.91 -9.03
C THR A 19 -3.72 9.83 -8.41
N THR A 20 -3.10 8.74 -7.98
CA THR A 20 -3.80 7.54 -7.52
C THR A 20 -3.88 7.51 -6.00
N TYR A 21 -5.05 7.16 -5.46
CA TYR A 21 -5.29 7.02 -4.03
C TYR A 21 -6.17 5.81 -3.72
N ILE A 22 -6.05 5.27 -2.52
CA ILE A 22 -6.92 4.24 -1.97
C ILE A 22 -7.96 4.90 -1.08
N GLU A 23 -9.21 4.55 -1.32
CA GLU A 23 -10.38 4.94 -0.56
C GLU A 23 -10.90 3.74 0.22
N THR A 24 -10.91 3.85 1.54
CA THR A 24 -11.34 2.80 2.46
C THR A 24 -12.69 3.16 3.07
N THR A 25 -13.70 2.35 2.78
CA THR A 25 -15.06 2.49 3.27
C THR A 25 -15.45 1.28 4.10
N ARG A 26 -15.88 1.52 5.35
CA ARG A 26 -16.42 0.46 6.21
C ARG A 26 -17.82 0.12 5.72
N VAL A 27 -18.09 -1.16 5.53
CA VAL A 27 -19.38 -1.62 5.04
C VAL A 27 -20.36 -1.70 6.21
N SER A 28 -21.43 -0.90 6.20
CA SER A 28 -22.38 -0.82 7.32
C SER A 28 -23.10 -2.13 7.63
N VAL A 29 -23.20 -3.04 6.67
CA VAL A 29 -23.85 -4.36 6.84
C VAL A 29 -22.89 -5.44 7.40
N SER A 30 -21.59 -5.17 7.43
CA SER A 30 -20.59 -6.10 7.96
C SER A 30 -19.38 -5.29 8.45
N PRO A 31 -19.31 -4.91 9.74
CA PRO A 31 -18.27 -4.03 10.26
C PRO A 31 -16.85 -4.63 10.14
N GLU A 32 -16.76 -5.94 9.98
CA GLU A 32 -15.53 -6.70 9.74
C GLU A 32 -15.02 -6.56 8.30
N LYS A 33 -15.91 -6.22 7.35
CA LYS A 33 -15.56 -6.05 5.94
C LYS A 33 -15.20 -4.60 5.63
N VAL A 34 -14.02 -4.44 5.05
CA VAL A 34 -13.50 -3.15 4.64
C VAL A 34 -13.42 -3.13 3.12
N ALA A 35 -14.24 -2.29 2.48
CA ALA A 35 -14.14 -2.08 1.04
C ALA A 35 -12.99 -1.11 0.75
N GLN A 36 -12.03 -1.53 -0.07
CA GLN A 36 -10.95 -0.68 -0.57
C GLN A 36 -11.13 -0.43 -2.06
N THR A 37 -11.01 0.82 -2.49
CA THR A 37 -11.11 1.18 -3.90
C THR A 37 -9.96 2.11 -4.27
N ARG A 38 -9.18 1.73 -5.26
CA ARG A 38 -8.14 2.57 -5.86
C ARG A 38 -8.81 3.50 -6.87
N ARG A 39 -8.55 4.80 -6.77
CA ARG A 39 -9.14 5.85 -7.61
C ARG A 39 -8.09 6.84 -8.11
N CYS A 40 -8.37 7.48 -9.24
CA CYS A 40 -7.58 8.60 -9.75
C CYS A 40 -8.26 9.94 -9.43
N THR A 41 -7.48 10.99 -9.16
CA THR A 41 -7.97 12.37 -8.97
C THR A 41 -8.15 13.12 -10.29
N ARG A 42 -7.67 12.59 -11.42
CA ARG A 42 -7.62 13.27 -12.73
C ARG A 42 -8.49 12.64 -13.81
N CYS A 43 -8.94 11.40 -13.63
CA CYS A 43 -9.81 10.69 -14.57
C CYS A 43 -10.74 9.74 -13.81
N ASP A 44 -11.72 9.16 -14.49
CA ASP A 44 -12.72 8.25 -13.91
C ASP A 44 -12.18 6.83 -13.59
N PHE A 45 -10.86 6.65 -13.57
CA PHE A 45 -10.27 5.38 -13.18
C PHE A 45 -10.65 5.03 -11.73
N SER A 46 -11.31 3.87 -11.57
CA SER A 46 -11.60 3.27 -10.28
C SER A 46 -11.49 1.75 -10.37
N ASP A 47 -10.92 1.15 -9.33
CA ASP A 47 -10.58 -0.27 -9.28
C ASP A 47 -10.77 -0.77 -7.85
N THR A 48 -11.69 -1.71 -7.66
CA THR A 48 -12.00 -2.26 -6.34
C THR A 48 -10.94 -3.29 -5.96
N LEU A 49 -10.17 -3.01 -4.92
CA LEU A 49 -9.32 -4.00 -4.28
C LEU A 49 -10.25 -4.89 -3.46
N GLY A 50 -10.60 -6.04 -4.02
CA GLY A 50 -11.34 -7.08 -3.30
C GLY A 50 -10.58 -7.55 -2.06
N ASP A 51 -11.33 -8.10 -1.12
CA ASP A 51 -10.94 -8.73 0.16
C ASP A 51 -10.06 -9.99 -0.04
N ASP A 52 -9.25 -10.03 -1.09
CA ASP A 52 -8.28 -11.08 -1.42
C ASP A 52 -6.86 -10.51 -1.27
N VAL A 53 -6.62 -9.86 -0.14
CA VAL A 53 -5.26 -9.81 0.39
C VAL A 53 -5.25 -10.94 1.40
N PRO A 54 -4.78 -12.16 1.06
CA PRO A 54 -4.27 -13.01 2.13
C PRO A 54 -3.32 -12.10 2.89
N GLU A 55 -3.54 -11.98 4.21
CA GLU A 55 -2.63 -11.31 5.13
C GLU A 55 -1.24 -11.85 4.79
N SER A 56 -0.54 -11.14 3.91
CA SER A 56 0.76 -11.55 3.46
C SER A 56 1.59 -11.16 4.65
N GLU A 57 1.71 -12.13 5.56
CA GLU A 57 2.61 -12.19 6.68
C GLU A 57 3.92 -11.55 6.21
N VAL A 58 4.04 -10.25 6.50
CA VAL A 58 5.25 -9.50 6.27
C VAL A 58 6.20 -10.09 7.29
N VAL A 59 6.91 -11.14 6.88
CA VAL A 59 8.05 -11.67 7.61
C VAL A 59 9.08 -10.56 7.56
N VAL A 60 8.95 -9.62 8.49
CA VAL A 60 9.98 -8.65 8.82
C VAL A 60 11.14 -9.51 9.30
N SER A 61 12.05 -9.84 8.38
CA SER A 61 13.25 -10.55 8.71
C SER A 61 13.97 -9.73 9.78
N GLU A 62 14.23 -10.37 10.92
CA GLU A 62 14.87 -9.75 12.08
C GLU A 62 16.13 -9.00 11.64
N TRP A 63 16.21 -7.72 11.99
CA TRP A 63 17.34 -6.88 11.60
C TRP A 63 18.61 -7.40 12.29
N GLN A 64 19.53 -8.00 11.50
CA GLN A 64 20.81 -8.48 12.03
C GLN A 64 21.87 -7.37 11.93
N PRO A 65 22.49 -6.96 13.05
CA PRO A 65 23.56 -5.97 13.01
C PRO A 65 24.80 -6.53 12.32
N VAL A 66 25.36 -5.76 11.38
CA VAL A 66 26.64 -6.08 10.72
C VAL A 66 27.76 -6.02 11.77
N ARG A 67 28.47 -7.13 11.95
CA ARG A 67 29.69 -7.18 12.77
C ARG A 67 30.83 -6.57 11.97
N LEU A 68 31.09 -5.29 12.18
CA LEU A 68 32.33 -4.66 11.74
C LEU A 68 33.46 -5.21 12.62
N GLY A 69 34.24 -6.14 12.06
CA GLY A 69 35.44 -6.67 12.69
C GLY A 69 36.44 -5.54 12.90
N SER A 70 36.74 -5.23 14.16
CA SER A 70 37.88 -4.38 14.51
C SER A 70 39.15 -5.19 14.31
N GLU A 71 39.64 -5.26 13.08
CA GLU A 71 41.02 -5.62 12.78
C GLU A 71 41.90 -4.53 13.39
N LYS A 72 42.47 -4.80 14.57
CA LYS A 72 43.51 -3.95 15.15
C LYS A 72 44.86 -4.44 14.62
N PRO A 73 45.62 -3.63 13.86
CA PRO A 73 46.99 -3.99 13.50
C PRO A 73 47.90 -3.89 14.75
N GLU A 74 48.75 -4.91 14.94
CA GLU A 74 49.92 -4.88 15.82
C GLU A 74 51.06 -4.06 15.22
#